data_AF-A0A845UZZ3-F1
#
_entry.id   AF-A0A845UZZ3-F1
#
_cell.length_a   1.000
_cell.length_b   1.000
_cell.length_c   1.000
_cell.angle_alpha   90.00
_cell.angle_beta   90.00
_cell.angle_gamma   90.00
#
_symmetry.space_group_name_H-M   'P 1'
#
loop_
_entity.id
_entity.type
_entity.pdbx_description
1 polymer ?
#
loop_
_entity_poly.entity_id
_entity_poly.type
_entity_poly.pdbx_seq_one_letter_code
_entity_poly.pdbx_strand_id
1 'polypeptide(L)'
;MITAVDCTILRFHADKLIPEFFKYYSQSAQYLADVEVYCTGATRKRISRKNLGRVHVPIPPLPEQKRIVAILDEAFAGIATAVANTKKNLANARELFESYLNAIFSQRSEAWKCIKFSDGVSAIRPPRKVQRKEFQDSGPFPIVSQEHGKINGRWSRRDDVIHVDRPIIIFGDHTRVFKYIDFDFVAGADGTKILRPAPFLQAKYLYYLAQSLPLKGMGYARHYRILKDMEVWYPEDFSEQEAIATRIDELLEELNRLEAVYNQKLSALAELKQSLLQKAFSGELTATPQDEIETALA
;
A
#
# COMPACT_ATOMS: atom_id res chain seq x y z
N MET A 1 -35.10 -16.07 4.59
CA MET A 1 -34.21 -16.72 5.58
C MET A 1 -32.84 -16.86 4.93
N ILE A 2 -31.91 -15.95 5.22
CA ILE A 2 -30.55 -16.02 4.66
C ILE A 2 -29.78 -16.99 5.54
N THR A 3 -29.72 -18.26 5.17
CA THR A 3 -28.78 -19.20 5.78
C THR A 3 -27.40 -18.91 5.23
N ALA A 4 -26.51 -18.33 6.04
CA ALA A 4 -25.09 -18.28 5.70
C ALA A 4 -24.59 -19.72 5.54
N VAL A 5 -24.27 -20.11 4.31
CA VAL A 5 -23.65 -21.40 4.00
C VAL A 5 -22.28 -21.41 4.68
N ASP A 6 -21.87 -22.55 5.24
CA ASP A 6 -20.57 -22.74 5.91
C ASP A 6 -20.42 -22.08 7.31
N CYS A 7 -21.51 -21.80 8.04
CA CYS A 7 -21.46 -21.40 9.47
C CYS A 7 -21.89 -22.53 10.42
N THR A 8 -21.17 -22.70 11.54
CA THR A 8 -21.55 -23.60 12.64
C THR A 8 -21.68 -22.83 13.95
N ILE A 9 -22.80 -22.99 14.64
CA ILE A 9 -23.00 -22.44 15.99
C ILE A 9 -22.47 -23.46 17.00
N LEU A 10 -21.51 -23.05 17.82
CA LEU A 10 -21.00 -23.84 18.94
C LEU A 10 -21.68 -23.36 20.23
N ARG A 11 -22.22 -24.30 21.02
CA ARG A 11 -22.77 -24.04 22.35
C ARG A 11 -22.00 -24.87 23.36
N PHE A 12 -21.34 -24.19 24.28
CA PHE A 12 -20.52 -24.84 25.31
C PHE A 12 -21.32 -25.11 26.57
N HIS A 13 -20.94 -26.16 27.27
CA HIS A 13 -21.39 -26.43 28.63
C HIS A 13 -20.71 -25.43 29.57
N ALA A 14 -21.50 -24.53 30.17
CA ALA A 14 -20.98 -23.39 30.95
C ALA A 14 -20.20 -23.81 32.20
N ASP A 15 -20.44 -25.01 32.72
CA ASP A 15 -19.70 -25.64 33.82
C ASP A 15 -18.30 -26.13 33.40
N LYS A 16 -18.02 -26.21 32.09
CA LYS A 16 -16.76 -26.75 31.56
C LYS A 16 -15.92 -25.73 30.80
N LEU A 17 -16.53 -24.91 29.96
CA LEU A 17 -15.80 -24.06 29.02
C LEU A 17 -16.50 -22.71 28.83
N ILE A 18 -15.78 -21.62 29.11
CA ILE A 18 -16.28 -20.27 28.85
C ILE A 18 -16.09 -19.91 27.36
N PRO A 19 -17.09 -19.29 26.70
CA PRO A 19 -17.00 -18.96 25.26
C PRO A 19 -15.80 -18.09 24.89
N GLU A 20 -15.41 -17.15 25.76
CA GLU A 20 -14.30 -16.22 25.55
C GLU A 20 -12.95 -16.93 25.48
N PHE A 21 -12.76 -17.97 26.31
CA PHE A 21 -11.57 -18.80 26.25
C PHE A 21 -11.48 -19.52 24.90
N PHE A 22 -12.58 -20.14 24.46
CA PHE A 22 -12.61 -20.80 23.16
C PHE A 22 -12.43 -19.82 22.01
N LYS A 23 -12.97 -18.60 22.10
CA LYS A 23 -12.74 -17.52 21.12
C LYS A 23 -11.25 -17.24 20.95
N TYR A 24 -10.47 -17.21 22.02
CA TYR A 24 -9.01 -17.03 21.93
C TYR A 24 -8.29 -18.29 21.48
N TYR A 25 -8.64 -19.45 22.04
CA TYR A 25 -8.01 -20.71 21.68
C TYR A 25 -8.20 -21.03 20.19
N SER A 26 -9.38 -20.74 19.63
CA SER A 26 -9.67 -20.94 18.21
C SER A 26 -8.89 -20.03 17.26
N GLN A 27 -8.21 -19.00 17.78
CA GLN A 27 -7.29 -18.16 17.03
C GLN A 27 -5.83 -18.61 17.15
N SER A 28 -5.52 -19.56 18.04
CA SER A 28 -4.16 -20.06 18.23
C SER A 28 -3.69 -20.88 17.03
N ALA A 29 -2.38 -20.82 16.76
CA ALA A 29 -1.75 -21.62 15.70
C ALA A 29 -2.00 -23.12 15.88
N GLN A 30 -1.99 -23.60 17.14
CA GLN A 30 -2.25 -25.00 17.47
C GLN A 30 -3.65 -25.44 17.01
N TYR A 31 -4.69 -24.70 17.42
CA TYR A 31 -6.06 -25.03 17.01
C TYR A 31 -6.23 -24.99 15.50
N LEU A 32 -5.66 -23.98 14.83
CA LEU A 32 -5.75 -23.86 13.37
C LEU A 32 -5.05 -25.02 12.66
N ALA A 33 -3.90 -25.47 13.15
CA ALA A 33 -3.20 -26.65 12.65
C ALA A 33 -4.03 -27.92 12.85
N ASP A 34 -4.65 -28.09 14.02
CA ASP A 34 -5.51 -29.24 14.31
C ASP A 34 -6.76 -29.26 13.42
N VAL A 35 -7.39 -28.10 13.18
CA VAL A 35 -8.52 -27.96 12.25
C VAL A 35 -8.12 -28.32 10.83
N GLU A 36 -6.95 -27.86 10.38
CA GLU A 36 -6.42 -28.08 9.03
C GLU A 36 -6.28 -29.58 8.71
N VAL A 37 -5.89 -30.42 9.67
CA VAL A 37 -5.83 -31.90 9.52
C VAL A 37 -7.18 -32.51 9.13
N TYR A 38 -8.28 -31.90 9.54
CA TYR A 38 -9.63 -32.41 9.31
C TYR A 38 -10.37 -31.70 8.16
N CYS A 39 -9.74 -30.71 7.53
CA CYS A 39 -10.23 -30.03 6.34
C CYS A 39 -10.17 -30.95 5.11
N THR A 40 -11.10 -30.71 4.18
CA THR A 40 -11.21 -31.46 2.92
C THR A 40 -11.38 -30.50 1.75
N GLY A 41 -11.00 -30.94 0.53
CA GLY A 41 -11.09 -30.15 -0.70
C GLY A 41 -9.78 -29.45 -1.08
N ALA A 42 -9.43 -29.53 -2.37
CA ALA A 42 -8.17 -28.96 -2.89
C ALA A 42 -8.27 -27.46 -3.19
N THR A 43 -9.30 -27.02 -3.92
CA THR A 43 -9.46 -25.61 -4.32
C THR A 43 -10.18 -24.76 -3.26
N ARG A 44 -11.09 -25.37 -2.49
CA ARG A 44 -11.77 -24.74 -1.35
C ARG A 44 -11.75 -25.70 -0.18
N LYS A 45 -10.95 -25.38 0.84
CA LYS A 45 -10.89 -26.15 2.07
C LYS A 45 -12.19 -25.96 2.86
N ARG A 46 -12.79 -27.07 3.29
CA ARG A 46 -14.00 -27.10 4.14
C ARG A 46 -13.85 -28.15 5.22
N ILE A 47 -14.36 -27.85 6.41
CA ILE A 47 -14.50 -28.80 7.50
C ILE A 47 -15.98 -29.11 7.73
N SER A 48 -16.34 -30.40 7.77
CA SER A 48 -17.70 -30.81 8.10
C SER A 48 -17.95 -30.69 9.59
N ARG A 49 -19.21 -30.51 10.04
CA ARG A 49 -19.55 -30.52 11.47
C ARG A 49 -19.06 -31.77 12.20
N LYS A 50 -19.14 -32.93 11.53
CA LYS A 50 -18.64 -34.20 12.07
C LYS A 50 -17.13 -34.15 12.33
N ASN A 51 -16.37 -33.62 11.38
CA ASN A 51 -14.93 -33.46 11.49
C ASN A 51 -14.52 -32.39 12.50
N LEU A 52 -15.24 -31.27 12.55
CA LEU A 52 -15.03 -30.21 13.53
C LEU A 52 -15.18 -30.74 14.97
N GLY A 53 -16.14 -31.64 15.20
CA GLY A 53 -16.32 -32.31 16.50
C GLY A 53 -15.20 -33.28 16.88
N ARG A 54 -14.22 -33.55 15.99
CA ARG A 54 -13.04 -34.39 16.26
C ARG A 54 -11.82 -33.57 16.68
N VAL A 55 -11.86 -32.25 16.48
CA VAL A 55 -10.78 -31.35 16.90
C VAL A 55 -10.73 -31.33 18.41
N HIS A 56 -9.55 -31.61 18.98
CA HIS A 56 -9.36 -31.60 20.43
C HIS A 56 -9.28 -30.16 20.94
N VAL A 57 -9.86 -29.92 22.13
CA VAL A 57 -9.84 -28.62 22.79
C VAL A 57 -9.38 -28.85 24.23
N PRO A 58 -8.28 -28.23 24.69
CA PRO A 58 -7.86 -28.29 26.08
C PRO A 58 -8.86 -27.51 26.94
N ILE A 59 -9.28 -28.11 28.04
CA ILE A 59 -10.26 -27.52 28.97
C ILE A 59 -9.60 -27.39 30.34
N PRO A 60 -8.82 -26.30 30.58
CA PRO A 60 -8.27 -26.04 31.91
C PRO A 60 -9.41 -25.70 32.90
N PRO A 61 -9.16 -25.68 34.22
CA PRO A 61 -10.18 -25.29 35.20
C PRO A 61 -10.75 -23.89 34.92
N LEU A 62 -12.04 -23.67 35.24
CA LEU A 62 -12.71 -22.39 34.99
C LEU A 62 -11.96 -21.15 35.55
N PRO A 63 -11.33 -21.18 36.74
CA PRO A 63 -10.53 -20.06 37.22
C PRO A 63 -9.37 -19.71 36.28
N GLU A 64 -8.69 -20.73 35.73
CA GLU A 64 -7.57 -20.55 34.80
C GLU A 64 -8.04 -20.03 33.45
N GLN A 65 -9.18 -20.53 32.93
CA GLN A 65 -9.80 -19.99 31.73
C GLN A 65 -10.08 -18.48 31.87
N LYS A 66 -10.66 -18.07 33.00
CA LYS A 66 -10.95 -16.66 33.29
C LYS A 66 -9.67 -15.82 33.40
N ARG A 67 -8.62 -16.35 34.03
CA ARG A 67 -7.31 -15.69 34.14
C ARG A 67 -6.71 -15.42 32.76
N ILE A 68 -6.67 -16.44 31.90
CA ILE A 68 -6.14 -16.32 30.53
C ILE A 68 -6.95 -15.30 29.72
N VAL A 69 -8.29 -15.37 29.80
CA VAL A 69 -9.17 -14.44 29.10
C VAL A 69 -8.92 -13.00 29.53
N ALA A 70 -8.81 -12.73 30.84
CA ALA A 70 -8.58 -11.38 31.34
C ALA A 70 -7.26 -10.78 30.81
N ILE A 71 -6.17 -11.56 30.82
CA ILE A 71 -4.86 -11.11 30.31
C ILE A 71 -4.92 -10.86 28.80
N LEU A 72 -5.52 -11.76 28.03
CA LEU A 72 -5.64 -11.61 26.58
C LEU A 72 -6.56 -10.45 26.18
N ASP A 73 -7.65 -10.22 26.92
CA ASP A 73 -8.54 -9.08 26.70
C ASP A 73 -7.78 -7.75 26.88
N GLU A 74 -7.04 -7.61 27.99
CA GLU A 74 -6.22 -6.43 28.26
C GLU A 74 -5.15 -6.23 27.18
N ALA A 75 -4.39 -7.28 26.87
CA ALA A 75 -3.34 -7.22 25.86
C ALA A 75 -3.87 -6.84 24.48
N PHE A 76 -4.99 -7.43 24.06
CA PHE A 76 -5.52 -7.20 22.73
C PHE A 76 -6.21 -5.84 22.61
N ALA A 77 -6.76 -5.30 23.69
CA ALA A 77 -7.22 -3.92 23.74
C ALA A 77 -6.05 -2.94 23.56
N GLY A 78 -4.92 -3.19 24.23
CA GLY A 78 -3.68 -2.42 24.06
C GLY A 78 -3.13 -2.49 22.63
N ILE A 79 -2.99 -3.70 22.08
CA ILE A 79 -2.53 -3.92 20.69
C ILE A 79 -3.46 -3.23 19.69
N ALA A 80 -4.79 -3.35 19.85
CA ALA A 80 -5.74 -2.70 18.96
C ALA A 80 -5.58 -1.17 18.95
N THR A 81 -5.36 -0.58 20.12
CA THR A 81 -5.08 0.86 20.28
C THR A 81 -3.77 1.25 19.62
N ALA A 82 -2.70 0.48 19.84
CA ALA A 82 -1.39 0.70 19.21
C ALA A 82 -1.44 0.62 17.68
N VAL A 83 -2.15 -0.37 17.12
CA VAL A 83 -2.39 -0.50 15.67
C VAL A 83 -3.16 0.70 15.13
N ALA A 84 -4.21 1.13 15.81
CA ALA A 84 -5.02 2.27 15.39
C ALA A 84 -4.19 3.57 15.37
N ASN A 85 -3.39 3.81 16.43
CA ASN A 85 -2.51 4.97 16.52
C ASN A 85 -1.41 4.94 15.45
N THR A 86 -0.80 3.78 15.21
CA THR A 86 0.24 3.61 14.19
C THR A 86 -0.30 3.91 12.80
N LYS A 87 -1.47 3.36 12.46
CA LYS A 87 -2.14 3.63 11.17
C LYS A 87 -2.53 5.09 11.01
N LYS A 88 -3.03 5.72 12.08
CA LYS A 88 -3.39 7.14 12.08
C LYS A 88 -2.15 8.02 11.86
N ASN A 89 -1.06 7.76 12.55
CA ASN A 89 0.17 8.54 12.41
C ASN A 89 0.76 8.41 10.99
N LEU A 90 0.73 7.21 10.42
CA LEU A 90 1.12 6.99 9.03
C LEU A 90 0.23 7.78 8.04
N ALA A 91 -1.09 7.77 8.25
CA ALA A 91 -2.00 8.56 7.42
C ALA A 91 -1.73 10.07 7.53
N ASN A 92 -1.51 10.57 8.76
CA ASN A 92 -1.18 11.97 9.00
C ASN A 92 0.14 12.39 8.33
N ALA A 93 1.16 11.52 8.33
CA ALA A 93 2.43 11.80 7.67
C ALA A 93 2.26 11.95 6.15
N ARG A 94 1.47 11.07 5.53
CA ARG A 94 1.11 11.16 4.10
C ARG A 94 0.34 12.44 3.79
N GLU A 95 -0.66 12.76 4.61
CA GLU A 95 -1.45 13.98 4.45
C GLU A 95 -0.59 15.25 4.60
N LEU A 96 0.35 15.27 5.54
CA LEU A 96 1.29 16.37 5.71
C LEU A 96 2.17 16.56 4.48
N PHE A 97 2.68 15.48 3.90
CA PHE A 97 3.47 15.53 2.67
C PHE A 97 2.65 16.10 1.50
N GLU A 98 1.42 15.61 1.30
CA GLU A 98 0.53 16.13 0.25
C GLU A 98 0.17 17.61 0.48
N SER A 99 -0.07 18.02 1.73
CA SER A 99 -0.30 19.41 2.08
C SER A 99 0.92 20.29 1.78
N TYR A 100 2.13 19.79 2.06
CA TYR A 100 3.37 20.50 1.77
C TYR A 100 3.58 20.65 0.26
N LEU A 101 3.37 19.58 -0.51
CA LEU A 101 3.43 19.60 -1.97
C LEU A 101 2.48 20.65 -2.54
N ASN A 102 1.21 20.63 -2.11
CA ASN A 102 0.23 21.62 -2.52
C ASN A 102 0.59 23.04 -2.11
N ALA A 103 1.19 23.23 -0.92
CA ALA A 103 1.63 24.54 -0.45
C ALA A 103 2.73 25.12 -1.35
N ILE A 104 3.74 24.34 -1.74
CA ILE A 104 4.81 24.79 -2.65
C ILE A 104 4.23 25.35 -3.95
N PHE A 105 3.31 24.62 -4.59
CA PHE A 105 2.78 25.01 -5.90
C PHE A 105 1.62 26.02 -5.83
N SER A 106 1.08 26.27 -4.64
CA SER A 106 0.04 27.28 -4.38
C SER A 106 0.61 28.61 -3.89
N GLN A 107 1.68 28.59 -3.09
CA GLN A 107 2.36 29.79 -2.58
C GLN A 107 3.41 30.28 -3.58
N ARG A 108 2.93 30.70 -4.75
CA ARG A 108 3.76 31.13 -5.88
C ARG A 108 4.37 32.49 -5.59
N SER A 109 5.63 32.68 -5.98
CA SER A 109 6.22 34.02 -6.07
C SER A 109 5.56 34.80 -7.21
N GLU A 110 5.42 36.12 -7.08
CA GLU A 110 4.98 37.00 -8.18
C GLU A 110 5.89 36.90 -9.42
N ALA A 111 7.13 36.42 -9.24
CA ALA A 111 8.09 36.20 -10.32
C ALA A 111 7.84 34.93 -11.15
N TRP A 112 6.98 34.02 -10.72
CA TRP A 112 6.72 32.77 -11.45
C TRP A 112 5.90 33.04 -12.72
N LYS A 113 6.27 32.40 -13.83
CA LYS A 113 5.55 32.50 -15.10
C LYS A 113 4.39 31.52 -15.15
N CYS A 114 3.30 31.96 -15.78
CA CYS A 114 2.12 31.15 -16.04
C CYS A 114 2.10 30.69 -17.50
N ILE A 115 1.89 29.40 -17.72
CA ILE A 115 1.71 28.79 -19.04
C ILE A 115 0.58 27.77 -18.98
N LYS A 116 0.04 27.36 -20.13
CA LYS A 116 -0.75 26.13 -20.18
C LYS A 116 0.18 24.94 -20.04
N PHE A 117 -0.27 23.88 -19.38
CA PHE A 117 0.52 22.64 -19.24
C PHE A 117 0.97 22.12 -20.60
N SER A 118 0.12 22.23 -21.64
CA SER A 118 0.48 21.84 -23.01
C SER A 118 1.68 22.58 -23.59
N ASP A 119 1.95 23.80 -23.14
CA ASP A 119 3.06 24.62 -23.64
C ASP A 119 4.38 24.26 -22.93
N GLY A 120 4.28 23.59 -21.78
CA GLY A 120 5.42 23.07 -21.02
C GLY A 120 5.88 21.67 -21.42
N VAL A 121 5.18 21.00 -22.35
CA VAL A 121 5.51 19.63 -22.78
C VAL A 121 5.33 19.40 -24.27
N SER A 122 6.10 18.47 -24.83
CA SER A 122 5.89 17.91 -26.16
C SER A 122 5.61 16.42 -26.09
N ALA A 123 4.64 15.93 -26.86
CA ALA A 123 4.27 14.51 -26.84
C ALA A 123 5.25 13.67 -27.69
N ILE A 124 5.77 12.58 -27.11
CA ILE A 124 6.57 11.59 -27.84
C ILE A 124 5.64 10.49 -28.37
N ARG A 125 5.78 10.18 -29.67
CA ARG A 125 5.10 9.03 -30.30
C ARG A 125 6.03 7.82 -30.21
N PRO A 126 5.64 6.74 -29.50
CA PRO A 126 6.46 5.55 -29.42
C PRO A 126 6.47 4.81 -30.77
N PRO A 127 7.55 4.07 -31.11
CA PRO A 127 7.58 3.24 -32.32
C PRO A 127 6.47 2.18 -32.31
N ARG A 128 6.24 1.58 -31.13
CA ARG A 128 5.18 0.61 -30.88
C ARG A 128 4.56 0.80 -29.51
N LYS A 129 3.28 0.47 -29.44
CA LYS A 129 2.50 0.36 -28.21
C LYS A 129 2.19 -1.11 -27.95
N VAL A 130 2.86 -1.70 -26.96
CA VAL A 130 2.74 -3.13 -26.64
C VAL A 130 1.49 -3.37 -25.81
N GLN A 131 0.64 -4.33 -26.20
CA GLN A 131 -0.56 -4.66 -25.41
C GLN A 131 -0.19 -5.49 -24.19
N ARG A 132 -0.97 -5.38 -23.10
CA ARG A 132 -0.68 -6.09 -21.85
C ARG A 132 -0.54 -7.61 -21.99
N LYS A 133 -1.30 -8.24 -22.90
CA LYS A 133 -1.20 -9.68 -23.21
C LYS A 133 0.12 -10.10 -23.84
N GLU A 134 0.90 -9.16 -24.37
CA GLU A 134 2.19 -9.38 -25.01
C GLU A 134 3.35 -9.13 -24.04
N PHE A 135 3.08 -8.67 -22.81
CA PHE A 135 4.13 -8.41 -21.83
C PHE A 135 4.87 -9.70 -21.50
N GLN A 136 6.20 -9.60 -21.41
CA GLN A 136 7.06 -10.71 -21.07
C GLN A 136 7.47 -10.59 -19.60
N ASP A 137 7.72 -11.71 -18.93
CA ASP A 137 8.26 -11.74 -17.57
C ASP A 137 9.77 -11.42 -17.54
N SER A 138 10.47 -11.70 -18.65
CA SER A 138 11.89 -11.46 -18.82
C SER A 138 12.18 -10.72 -20.13
N GLY A 139 13.31 -10.01 -20.16
CA GLY A 139 13.73 -9.21 -21.30
C GLY A 139 14.58 -8.00 -20.86
N PRO A 140 15.49 -7.52 -21.73
CA PRO A 140 16.41 -6.43 -21.39
C PRO A 140 15.72 -5.08 -21.26
N PHE A 141 14.56 -4.87 -21.90
CA PHE A 141 13.91 -3.56 -21.92
C PHE A 141 12.67 -3.53 -21.01
N PRO A 142 12.55 -2.53 -20.12
CA PRO A 142 11.36 -2.36 -19.30
C PRO A 142 10.20 -1.82 -20.14
N ILE A 143 9.00 -2.36 -19.91
CA ILE A 143 7.76 -1.76 -20.41
C ILE A 143 7.22 -0.81 -19.35
N VAL A 144 6.86 0.41 -19.76
CA VAL A 144 6.15 1.37 -18.92
C VAL A 144 4.78 1.68 -19.53
N SER A 145 3.74 1.47 -18.73
CA SER A 145 2.34 1.68 -19.11
C SER A 145 1.64 2.59 -18.09
N GLN A 146 0.31 2.73 -18.14
CA GLN A 146 -0.42 3.68 -17.29
C GLN A 146 -0.60 3.25 -15.82
N GLU A 147 -0.40 1.98 -15.49
CA GLU A 147 -0.62 1.40 -14.17
C GLU A 147 0.38 1.94 -13.14
N HIS A 148 0.06 1.81 -11.85
CA HIS A 148 0.79 2.47 -10.76
C HIS A 148 2.28 2.09 -10.68
N GLY A 149 2.63 0.82 -10.92
CA GLY A 149 4.03 0.37 -10.85
C GLY A 149 4.93 1.04 -11.89
N LYS A 150 6.16 1.43 -11.49
CA LYS A 150 7.13 2.13 -12.35
C LYS A 150 7.46 1.34 -13.63
N ILE A 151 7.57 0.01 -13.52
CA ILE A 151 7.77 -0.93 -14.64
C ILE A 151 6.62 -1.95 -14.60
N ASN A 152 6.02 -2.25 -15.75
CA ASN A 152 4.79 -3.05 -15.84
C ASN A 152 4.97 -4.38 -16.58
N GLY A 153 6.12 -4.59 -17.21
CA GLY A 153 6.50 -5.83 -17.91
C GLY A 153 7.90 -5.70 -18.51
N ARG A 154 8.32 -6.71 -19.27
CA ARG A 154 9.57 -6.72 -20.03
C ARG A 154 9.32 -6.89 -21.53
N TRP A 155 10.32 -6.50 -22.31
CA TRP A 155 10.34 -6.59 -23.76
C TRP A 155 11.73 -6.94 -24.29
N SER A 156 11.74 -7.58 -25.46
CA SER A 156 12.97 -8.11 -26.07
C SER A 156 13.42 -7.40 -27.34
N ARG A 157 12.53 -6.70 -28.06
CA ARG A 157 12.89 -6.06 -29.34
C ARG A 157 13.40 -4.63 -29.11
N ARG A 158 14.63 -4.36 -29.55
CA ARG A 158 15.25 -3.04 -29.43
C ARG A 158 14.56 -1.96 -30.29
N ASP A 159 14.01 -2.33 -31.45
CA ASP A 159 13.38 -1.37 -32.37
C ASP A 159 12.14 -0.67 -31.79
N ASP A 160 11.54 -1.28 -30.76
CA ASP A 160 10.37 -0.73 -30.07
C ASP A 160 10.76 0.20 -28.88
N VAL A 161 12.07 0.33 -28.60
CA VAL A 161 12.60 1.10 -27.47
C VAL A 161 12.59 2.59 -27.79
N ILE A 162 12.12 3.37 -26.83
CA ILE A 162 12.25 4.82 -26.79
C ILE A 162 13.55 5.12 -26.07
N HIS A 163 14.46 5.77 -26.78
CA HIS A 163 15.70 6.25 -26.18
C HIS A 163 15.42 7.54 -25.39
N VAL A 164 15.83 7.57 -24.13
CA VAL A 164 15.62 8.68 -23.19
C VAL A 164 16.95 9.39 -22.97
N ASP A 165 17.24 10.34 -23.86
CA ASP A 165 18.43 11.22 -23.81
C ASP A 165 18.36 12.25 -22.67
N ARG A 166 17.14 12.60 -22.26
CA ARG A 166 16.84 13.45 -21.10
C ARG A 166 15.60 12.92 -20.40
N PRO A 167 15.48 13.07 -19.07
CA PRO A 167 14.33 12.55 -18.36
C PRO A 167 13.00 13.11 -18.86
N ILE A 168 11.97 12.27 -18.87
CA ILE A 168 10.64 12.56 -19.36
C ILE A 168 9.59 12.20 -18.32
N ILE A 169 8.34 12.57 -18.59
CA ILE A 169 7.20 12.23 -17.75
C ILE A 169 6.22 11.38 -18.55
N ILE A 170 5.68 10.36 -17.90
CA ILE A 170 4.57 9.59 -18.42
C ILE A 170 3.31 9.92 -17.64
N PHE A 171 2.19 10.07 -18.35
CA PHE A 171 0.86 10.24 -17.77
C PHE A 171 -0.09 9.12 -18.23
N GLY A 172 -0.75 8.47 -17.28
CA GLY A 172 -1.80 7.50 -17.53
C GLY A 172 -3.17 8.15 -17.68
N ASP A 173 -3.74 8.17 -18.88
CA ASP A 173 -5.00 8.89 -19.15
C ASP A 173 -6.22 8.34 -18.36
N HIS A 174 -6.22 7.05 -17.99
CA HIS A 174 -7.29 6.45 -17.18
C HIS A 174 -6.95 6.38 -15.68
N THR A 175 -5.67 6.22 -15.34
CA THR A 175 -5.22 6.03 -13.95
C THR A 175 -4.86 7.34 -13.26
N ARG A 176 -4.59 8.40 -14.03
CA ARG A 176 -4.04 9.70 -13.60
C ARG A 176 -2.66 9.60 -12.95
N VAL A 177 -1.97 8.47 -13.12
CA VAL A 177 -0.62 8.25 -12.58
C VAL A 177 0.39 9.02 -13.41
N PHE A 178 1.26 9.77 -12.75
CA PHE A 178 2.46 10.33 -13.33
C PHE A 178 3.66 9.44 -13.02
N LYS A 179 4.63 9.36 -13.93
CA LYS A 179 5.92 8.69 -13.71
C LYS A 179 7.05 9.54 -14.23
N TYR A 180 8.11 9.67 -13.45
CA TYR A 180 9.40 10.18 -13.89
C TYR A 180 10.24 9.03 -14.47
N ILE A 181 10.73 9.22 -15.70
CA ILE A 181 11.50 8.21 -16.44
C ILE A 181 12.79 8.83 -16.96
N ASP A 182 13.91 8.24 -16.55
CA ASP A 182 15.29 8.63 -16.85
C ASP A 182 16.09 7.47 -17.48
N PHE A 183 15.39 6.47 -18.03
CA PHE A 183 15.97 5.30 -18.67
C PHE A 183 15.18 4.90 -19.92
N ASP A 184 15.86 4.21 -20.83
CA ASP A 184 15.27 3.65 -22.05
C ASP A 184 14.17 2.62 -21.76
N PHE A 185 13.04 2.72 -22.44
CA PHE A 185 11.87 1.89 -22.17
C PHE A 185 11.01 1.64 -23.40
N VAL A 186 10.08 0.71 -23.29
CA VAL A 186 9.06 0.41 -24.31
C VAL A 186 7.68 0.84 -23.81
N ALA A 187 6.88 1.47 -24.68
CA ALA A 187 5.57 1.97 -24.29
C ALA A 187 4.49 0.88 -24.27
N GLY A 188 3.71 0.84 -23.19
CA GLY A 188 2.44 0.11 -23.16
C GLY A 188 1.33 0.81 -23.96
N ALA A 189 0.35 0.03 -24.46
CA ALA A 189 -0.74 0.53 -25.29
C ALA A 189 -1.84 1.29 -24.53
N ASP A 190 -1.94 1.07 -23.23
CA ASP A 190 -3.12 1.42 -22.44
C ASP A 190 -3.10 2.90 -22.03
N GLY A 191 -3.55 3.82 -22.89
CA GLY A 191 -3.78 5.23 -22.51
C GLY A 191 -2.53 6.04 -22.14
N THR A 192 -1.33 5.47 -22.27
CA THR A 192 -0.06 6.11 -21.91
C THR A 192 0.25 7.31 -22.80
N LYS A 193 0.48 8.46 -22.15
CA LYS A 193 1.00 9.70 -22.75
C LYS A 193 2.44 9.87 -22.32
N ILE A 194 3.33 10.06 -23.29
CA ILE A 194 4.76 10.22 -23.05
C ILE A 194 5.08 11.68 -23.36
N LEU A 195 5.58 12.41 -22.38
CA LEU A 195 5.68 13.86 -22.37
C LEU A 195 7.12 14.28 -22.10
N ARG A 196 7.74 14.92 -23.08
CA ARG A 196 9.06 15.54 -22.96
C ARG A 196 8.90 16.97 -22.45
N PRO A 197 9.53 17.35 -21.32
CA PRO A 197 9.50 18.72 -20.83
C PRO A 197 10.05 19.73 -21.86
N ALA A 198 9.52 20.94 -21.85
CA ALA A 198 10.08 22.06 -22.60
C ALA A 198 11.48 22.43 -22.05
N PRO A 199 12.37 23.06 -22.87
CA PRO A 199 13.75 23.34 -22.45
C PRO A 199 13.91 24.18 -21.18
N PHE A 200 12.90 25.00 -20.86
CA PHE A 200 12.88 25.86 -19.67
C PHE A 200 12.31 25.16 -18.42
N LEU A 201 11.90 23.90 -18.51
CA LEU A 201 11.35 23.11 -17.40
C LEU A 201 12.24 21.92 -17.09
N GLN A 202 12.67 21.82 -15.83
CA GLN A 202 13.33 20.64 -15.31
C GLN A 202 12.32 19.49 -15.19
N ALA A 203 12.70 18.30 -15.64
CA ALA A 203 11.82 17.15 -15.68
C ALA A 203 11.28 16.73 -14.30
N LYS A 204 12.12 16.80 -13.25
CA LYS A 204 11.74 16.40 -11.89
C LYS A 204 10.81 17.43 -11.23
N TYR A 205 11.11 18.71 -11.41
CA TYR A 205 10.19 19.79 -11.05
C TYR A 205 8.81 19.62 -11.71
N LEU A 206 8.77 19.45 -13.04
CA LEU A 206 7.52 19.28 -13.77
C LEU A 206 6.76 18.02 -13.32
N TYR A 207 7.47 16.95 -12.97
CA TYR A 207 6.87 15.74 -12.42
C TYR A 207 6.14 15.99 -11.11
N TYR A 208 6.72 16.79 -10.20
CA TYR A 208 6.08 17.14 -8.94
C TYR A 208 4.95 18.16 -9.10
N LEU A 209 5.16 19.17 -9.95
CA LEU A 209 4.12 20.13 -10.32
C LEU A 209 2.88 19.41 -10.87
N ALA A 210 3.08 18.46 -11.79
CA ALA A 210 2.00 17.70 -12.41
C ALA A 210 1.22 16.84 -11.38
N GLN A 211 1.89 16.27 -10.39
CA GLN A 211 1.24 15.50 -9.31
C GLN A 211 0.37 16.37 -8.39
N SER A 212 0.79 17.62 -8.14
CA SER A 212 0.01 18.58 -7.34
C SER A 212 -1.29 19.04 -8.03
N LEU A 213 -1.46 18.78 -9.32
CA LEU A 213 -2.60 19.30 -10.07
C LEU A 213 -3.89 18.58 -9.66
N PRO A 214 -4.97 19.33 -9.36
CA PRO A 214 -6.24 18.75 -8.92
C PRO A 214 -7.01 18.12 -10.09
N LEU A 215 -6.59 16.94 -10.53
CA LEU A 215 -7.27 16.14 -11.55
C LEU A 215 -8.52 15.47 -10.95
N LYS A 216 -9.61 16.23 -10.83
CA LYS A 216 -10.92 15.74 -10.35
C LYS A 216 -11.39 14.54 -11.20
N GLY A 217 -11.85 13.49 -10.54
CA GLY A 217 -12.38 12.29 -11.19
C GLY A 217 -13.77 12.54 -11.77
N MET A 218 -13.86 12.81 -13.07
CA MET A 218 -15.14 12.90 -13.81
C MET A 218 -15.43 11.59 -14.57
N GLY A 219 -15.42 10.45 -13.87
CA GLY A 219 -15.72 9.13 -14.47
C GLY A 219 -14.72 8.71 -15.56
N TYR A 220 -15.20 8.06 -16.63
CA TYR A 220 -14.41 7.58 -17.78
C TYR A 220 -13.79 8.69 -18.67
N ALA A 221 -13.77 9.94 -18.21
CA ALA A 221 -13.23 11.05 -18.97
C ALA A 221 -11.74 10.84 -19.32
N ARG A 222 -11.33 11.25 -20.53
CA ARG A 222 -9.92 11.30 -20.93
C ARG A 222 -9.24 12.48 -20.24
N HIS A 223 -8.62 12.22 -19.09
CA HIS A 223 -8.03 13.23 -18.21
C HIS A 223 -6.93 14.06 -18.87
N TYR A 224 -6.26 13.53 -19.90
CA TYR A 224 -5.22 14.25 -20.63
C TYR A 224 -5.77 15.49 -21.35
N ARG A 225 -7.04 15.49 -21.77
CA ARG A 225 -7.66 16.68 -22.36
C ARG A 225 -7.70 17.81 -21.34
N ILE A 226 -8.13 17.51 -20.12
CA ILE A 226 -8.20 18.48 -19.01
C ILE A 226 -6.78 18.95 -18.67
N LEU A 227 -5.86 18.01 -18.48
CA LEU A 227 -4.47 18.30 -18.11
C LEU A 227 -3.82 19.33 -19.03
N LYS A 228 -3.98 19.20 -20.36
CA LYS A 228 -3.39 20.12 -21.33
C LYS A 228 -3.83 21.58 -21.14
N ASP A 229 -5.08 21.79 -20.79
CA ASP A 229 -5.70 23.11 -20.70
C ASP A 229 -5.50 23.75 -19.31
N MET A 230 -4.92 23.03 -18.33
CA MET A 230 -4.64 23.57 -17.01
C MET A 230 -3.53 24.62 -17.08
N GLU A 231 -3.75 25.73 -16.39
CA GLU A 231 -2.71 26.72 -16.13
C GLU A 231 -1.77 26.18 -15.05
N VAL A 232 -0.48 26.33 -15.29
CA VAL A 232 0.58 25.95 -14.36
C VAL A 232 1.58 27.08 -14.23
N TRP A 233 2.21 27.16 -13.06
CA TRP A 233 3.15 28.21 -12.72
C TRP A 233 4.50 27.59 -12.44
N TYR A 234 5.56 28.27 -12.86
CA TYR A 234 6.93 27.81 -12.67
C TYR A 234 7.91 28.99 -12.50
N PRO A 235 8.99 28.80 -11.72
CA PRO A 235 10.08 29.76 -11.70
C PRO A 235 10.91 29.64 -12.96
N GLU A 236 11.28 30.77 -13.57
CA GLU A 236 12.16 30.75 -14.75
C GLU A 236 13.58 30.28 -14.44
N ASP A 237 14.06 30.53 -13.22
CA ASP A 237 15.38 30.07 -12.80
C ASP A 237 15.36 28.55 -12.63
N PHE A 238 16.20 27.90 -13.43
CA PHE A 238 16.35 26.45 -13.41
C PHE A 238 16.91 25.96 -12.07
N SER A 239 17.74 26.78 -11.41
CA SER A 239 18.31 26.45 -10.10
C SER A 239 17.23 26.43 -9.01
N GLU A 240 16.24 27.33 -9.10
CA GLU A 240 15.07 27.33 -8.21
C GLU A 240 14.20 26.09 -8.44
N GLN A 241 13.96 25.70 -9.70
CA GLN A 241 13.25 24.46 -10.03
C GLN A 241 13.94 23.23 -9.44
N GLU A 242 15.27 23.15 -9.57
CA GLU A 242 16.09 22.07 -9.01
C GLU A 242 16.07 22.05 -7.48
N ALA A 243 16.16 23.21 -6.83
CA ALA A 243 16.07 23.31 -5.38
C ALA A 243 14.70 22.82 -4.86
N ILE A 244 13.61 23.19 -5.54
CA ILE A 244 12.26 22.73 -5.21
C ILE A 244 12.17 21.20 -5.37
N ALA A 245 12.62 20.66 -6.51
CA ALA A 245 12.56 19.23 -6.78
C ALA A 245 13.39 18.43 -5.77
N THR A 246 14.60 18.90 -5.44
CA THR A 246 15.49 18.30 -4.43
C THR A 246 14.83 18.28 -3.07
N ARG A 247 14.20 19.39 -2.66
CA ARG A 247 13.52 19.48 -1.37
C ARG A 247 12.35 18.49 -1.27
N ILE A 248 11.60 18.31 -2.35
CA ILE A 248 10.51 17.33 -2.39
C ILE A 248 11.07 15.90 -2.35
N ASP A 249 12.18 15.62 -3.06
CA ASP A 249 12.86 14.33 -3.01
C ASP A 249 13.32 13.98 -1.58
N GLU A 250 13.97 14.90 -0.87
CA GLU A 250 14.39 14.71 0.53
C GLU A 250 13.21 14.35 1.45
N LEU A 251 12.08 15.05 1.30
CA LEU A 251 10.89 14.79 2.10
C LEU A 251 10.22 13.47 1.73
N LEU A 252 10.23 13.10 0.45
CA LEU A 252 9.72 11.82 -0.01
C LEU A 252 10.58 10.66 0.51
N GLU A 253 11.89 10.83 0.55
CA GLU A 253 12.80 9.86 1.19
C GLU A 253 12.47 9.68 2.67
N GLU A 254 12.27 10.78 3.40
CA GLU A 254 11.93 10.72 4.82
C GLU A 254 10.55 10.09 5.05
N LEU A 255 9.56 10.40 4.20
CA LEU A 255 8.26 9.73 4.23
C LEU A 255 8.42 8.22 4.03
N ASN A 256 9.18 7.80 3.02
CA ASN A 256 9.42 6.37 2.74
C ASN A 256 10.11 5.65 3.91
N ARG A 257 11.08 6.30 4.57
CA ARG A 257 11.72 5.77 5.79
C ARG A 257 10.70 5.59 6.91
N LEU A 258 9.86 6.61 7.13
CA LEU A 258 8.81 6.57 8.14
C LEU A 258 7.76 5.48 7.85
N GLU A 259 7.39 5.30 6.58
CA GLU A 259 6.51 4.21 6.14
C GLU A 259 7.10 2.84 6.47
N ALA A 260 8.40 2.64 6.20
CA ALA A 260 9.08 1.39 6.53
C ALA A 260 9.05 1.11 8.04
N VAL A 261 9.34 2.12 8.86
CA VAL A 261 9.29 2.02 10.33
C VAL A 261 7.88 1.66 10.81
N TYR A 262 6.84 2.34 10.33
CA TYR A 262 5.46 2.02 10.75
C TYR A 262 4.99 0.64 10.28
N ASN A 263 5.37 0.20 9.08
CA ASN A 263 5.06 -1.14 8.61
C ASN A 263 5.76 -2.21 9.46
N GLN A 264 7.00 -1.96 9.89
CA GLN A 264 7.71 -2.84 10.82
C GLN A 264 6.99 -2.93 12.18
N LYS A 265 6.56 -1.79 12.76
CA LYS A 265 5.78 -1.77 14.01
C LYS A 265 4.46 -2.53 13.89
N LEU A 266 3.76 -2.40 12.75
CA LEU A 266 2.54 -3.15 12.49
C LEU A 266 2.80 -4.67 12.41
N SER A 267 3.92 -5.09 11.80
CA SER A 267 4.32 -6.50 11.79
C SER A 267 4.63 -7.01 13.20
N ALA A 268 5.41 -6.24 13.97
CA ALA A 268 5.79 -6.59 15.33
C ALA A 268 4.56 -6.75 16.25
N LEU A 269 3.56 -5.85 16.14
CA LEU A 269 2.30 -5.98 16.88
C LEU A 269 1.49 -7.21 16.45
N ALA A 270 1.52 -7.57 15.17
CA ALA A 270 0.85 -8.78 14.68
C ALA A 270 1.53 -10.05 15.18
N GLU A 271 2.86 -10.07 15.21
CA GLU A 271 3.68 -11.16 15.76
C GLU A 271 3.49 -11.29 17.28
N LEU A 272 3.47 -10.17 18.01
CA LEU A 272 3.18 -10.14 19.44
C LEU A 272 1.83 -10.77 19.75
N LYS A 273 0.79 -10.44 18.97
CA LYS A 273 -0.54 -11.07 19.13
C LYS A 273 -0.45 -12.59 19.03
N GLN A 274 0.29 -13.12 18.05
CA GLN A 274 0.46 -14.57 17.88
C GLN A 274 1.27 -15.19 19.03
N SER A 275 2.34 -14.53 19.46
CA SER A 275 3.17 -14.95 20.59
C SER A 275 2.36 -15.03 21.90
N LEU A 276 1.51 -14.04 22.18
CA LEU A 276 0.63 -14.04 23.34
C LEU A 276 -0.37 -15.19 23.33
N LEU A 277 -0.97 -15.50 22.16
CA LEU A 277 -1.83 -16.68 22.02
C LEU A 277 -1.05 -17.96 22.30
N GLN A 278 0.16 -18.09 21.77
CA GLN A 278 1.00 -19.25 22.02
C GLN A 278 1.32 -19.42 23.51
N LYS A 279 1.82 -18.37 24.16
CA LYS A 279 2.13 -18.36 25.61
C LYS A 279 0.90 -18.68 26.47
N ALA A 280 -0.26 -18.13 26.10
CA ALA A 280 -1.52 -18.37 26.80
C ALA A 280 -1.94 -19.84 26.80
N PHE A 281 -1.68 -20.57 25.71
CA PHE A 281 -2.10 -21.96 25.57
C PHE A 281 -0.97 -22.99 25.76
N SER A 282 0.28 -22.55 25.95
CA SER A 282 1.40 -23.38 26.42
C SER A 282 1.60 -23.33 27.95
N GLY A 283 0.94 -22.40 28.65
CA GLY A 283 1.08 -22.20 30.10
C GLY A 283 2.23 -21.26 30.49
N GLU A 284 2.82 -20.56 29.53
CA GLU A 284 3.97 -19.66 29.71
C GLU A 284 3.57 -18.18 29.87
N LEU A 285 2.28 -17.88 30.02
CA LEU A 285 1.76 -16.52 30.13
C LEU A 285 2.13 -15.89 31.49
N THR A 286 3.26 -15.19 31.51
CA THR A 286 3.91 -14.67 32.74
C THR A 286 4.12 -13.16 32.76
N ALA A 287 3.94 -12.44 31.65
CA ALA A 287 4.29 -11.03 31.51
C ALA A 287 3.09 -10.08 31.60
N THR A 288 3.36 -8.84 32.01
CA THR A 288 2.47 -7.69 31.91
C THR A 288 2.30 -7.28 30.45
N PRO A 289 1.06 -7.23 29.91
CA PRO A 289 0.82 -6.92 28.49
C PRO A 289 1.43 -5.61 27.99
N GLN A 290 1.56 -4.62 28.87
CA GLN A 290 2.01 -3.27 28.53
C GLN A 290 3.49 -3.24 28.12
N ASP A 291 4.36 -3.94 28.86
CA ASP A 291 5.82 -3.95 28.59
C ASP A 291 6.13 -4.63 27.24
N GLU A 292 5.39 -5.69 26.90
CA GLU A 292 5.55 -6.38 25.61
C GLU A 292 5.09 -5.50 24.43
N ILE A 293 4.04 -4.68 24.61
CA ILE A 293 3.58 -3.73 23.60
C ILE A 293 4.60 -2.61 23.40
N GLU A 294 5.14 -2.05 24.47
CA GLU A 294 6.17 -1.00 24.40
C GLU A 294 7.44 -1.51 23.71
N THR A 295 7.86 -2.74 24.05
CA THR A 295 8.99 -3.42 23.40
C THR A 295 8.74 -3.63 21.91
N ALA A 296 7.54 -4.01 21.50
CA ALA A 296 7.19 -4.20 20.09
C ALA A 296 7.11 -2.87 19.29
N LEU A 297 6.98 -1.73 19.98
CA LEU A 297 6.89 -0.40 19.39
C LEU A 297 8.20 0.39 19.40
N ALA A 298 9.19 -0.05 20.18
CA ALA A 298 10.53 0.55 20.24
C ALA A 298 11.27 0.32 18.91
#